data_AF-A0A850CM38-F1
#
_entry.id   AF-A0A850CM38-F1
#
_cell.length_a   1.000
_cell.length_b   1.000
_cell.length_c   1.000
_cell.angle_alpha   90.00
_cell.angle_beta   90.00
_cell.angle_gamma   90.00
#
_symmetry.space_group_name_H-M   'P 1'
#
loop_
_entity.id
_entity.type
_entity.pdbx_description
1 polymer ?
#
loop_
_entity_poly.entity_id
_entity_poly.type
_entity_poly.pdbx_seq_one_letter_code
_entity_poly.pdbx_strand_id
1 'polypeptide(L)' 'MSAGLRVTVEDLETGEKETKDIAPGDFILVACEPCYLGSVQRYPKSGTTQLTVKDHHPQNGKTSQEGV' A
#
# COMPACT_ATOMS: atom_id res chain seq x y z
N MET A 1 15.63 22.96 2.14
CA MET A 1 15.32 21.78 2.97
C MET A 1 13.98 21.26 2.48
N SER A 2 13.91 20.06 1.91
CA SER A 2 12.62 19.46 1.58
C SER A 2 11.91 19.12 2.88
N ALA A 3 10.69 19.63 3.07
CA ALA A 3 9.85 19.15 4.16
C ALA A 3 9.67 17.64 3.96
N GLY A 4 10.07 16.83 4.93
CA GLY A 4 9.90 15.37 4.88
C GLY A 4 8.42 15.00 4.73
N LEU A 5 8.15 13.77 4.31
CA LEU A 5 6.79 13.26 4.19
C LEU A 5 6.42 12.49 5.47
N ARG A 6 5.31 12.85 6.10
CA ARG A 6 4.72 12.10 7.23
C ARG A 6 3.37 11.58 6.80
N VAL A 7 3.11 10.30 7.09
CA VAL A 7 1.81 9.67 6.81
C VAL A 7 1.22 9.09 8.07
N THR A 8 -0.09 9.29 8.21
CA THR A 8 -0.92 8.71 9.25
C THR A 8 -1.97 7.85 8.57
N VAL A 9 -2.08 6.58 8.99
CA VAL A 9 -3.11 5.66 8.57
C VAL A 9 -4.05 5.44 9.75
N GLU A 10 -5.35 5.54 9.49
CA GLU A 10 -6.41 5.31 10.47
C GLU A 10 -7.32 4.21 9.98
N ASP A 11 -7.50 3.19 10.81
CA ASP A 11 -8.57 2.23 10.66
C ASP A 11 -9.87 2.89 11.18
N LEU A 12 -10.81 3.16 10.28
CA LEU A 12 -12.07 3.83 10.62
C LEU A 12 -13.07 2.91 11.34
N GLU A 13 -12.86 1.59 11.30
CA GLU A 13 -13.71 0.62 12.00
C GLU A 13 -13.29 0.48 13.47
N THR A 14 -11.98 0.34 13.72
CA THR A 14 -11.43 0.16 15.07
C THR A 14 -11.00 1.46 15.75
N GLY A 15 -10.73 2.51 14.98
CA GLY A 15 -10.16 3.78 15.43
C GLY A 15 -8.65 3.74 15.67
N GLU A 16 -7.97 2.63 15.37
CA GLU A 16 -6.52 2.53 15.50
C GLU A 16 -5.79 3.45 14.50
N LYS A 17 -4.70 4.08 14.97
CA LYS A 17 -3.89 4.99 14.15
C LYS A 17 -2.41 4.64 14.22
N GLU A 18 -1.76 4.63 13.07
CA GLU A 18 -0.29 4.53 12.96
C GLU A 18 0.24 5.74 12.20
N THR A 19 1.32 6.37 12.70
CA THR A 19 1.98 7.51 12.05
C THR A 19 3.44 7.22 11.81
N LYS A 20 3.95 7.52 10.62
CA LYS A 20 5.34 7.27 10.24
C LYS A 20 5.92 8.39 9.37
N ASP A 21 7.16 8.77 9.69
CA ASP A 21 7.98 9.63 8.84
C ASP A 21 8.61 8.78 7.72
N ILE A 22 8.58 9.31 6.50
CA ILE A 22 9.06 8.65 5.28
C ILE A 22 10.37 9.32 4.85
N ALA A 23 11.45 8.54 4.84
CA ALA A 23 12.75 9.04 4.44
C ALA A 23 12.80 9.25 2.91
N PRO A 24 13.67 10.17 2.41
CA PRO A 24 13.91 10.28 0.98
C PRO A 24 14.33 8.93 0.37
N GLY A 25 13.59 8.50 -0.66
CA GLY A 25 13.82 7.21 -1.33
C GLY A 25 12.95 6.05 -0.84
N ASP A 26 12.23 6.22 0.26
CA ASP A 26 11.22 5.26 0.70
C ASP A 26 9.91 5.41 -0.10
N PHE A 27 9.05 4.40 -0.03
CA PHE A 27 7.73 4.38 -0.64
C PHE A 27 6.68 3.94 0.37
N ILE A 28 5.42 4.27 0.08
CA ILE A 28 4.26 3.89 0.89
C ILE A 28 3.39 2.97 0.04
N LEU A 29 2.89 1.90 0.67
CA LEU A 29 1.92 1.00 0.08
C LEU A 29 0.62 1.10 0.88
N VAL A 30 -0.46 1.52 0.23
CA VAL A 30 -1.81 1.55 0.80
C VAL A 30 -2.65 0.49 0.08
N ALA A 31 -3.14 -0.49 0.83
CA ALA A 31 -3.93 -1.60 0.33
C ALA A 31 -5.43 -1.32 0.61
N CYS A 32 -6.23 -1.09 -0.44
CA CYS A 32 -7.64 -0.65 -0.32
C CYS A 32 -8.69 -1.71 -0.70
N GLU A 33 -8.36 -3.00 -0.61
CA GLU A 33 -9.27 -4.15 -0.73
C GLU A 33 -8.99 -5.09 0.45
N PRO A 34 -9.75 -6.18 0.73
CA PRO A 34 -9.40 -7.11 1.82
C PRO A 34 -8.09 -7.82 1.52
N CYS A 35 -6.97 -7.13 1.73
CA CYS A 35 -5.63 -7.58 1.40
C CYS A 35 -4.64 -7.01 2.42
N TYR A 36 -3.52 -7.70 2.58
CA TYR A 36 -2.51 -7.30 3.56
C TYR A 36 -1.11 -7.53 3.02
N LEU A 37 -0.16 -6.77 3.57
CA LEU A 37 1.25 -6.95 3.30
C LEU A 37 1.75 -8.22 4.01
N GLY A 38 1.97 -9.29 3.25
CA GLY A 38 2.40 -10.58 3.79
C GLY A 38 3.89 -10.66 4.08
N SER A 39 4.74 -10.05 3.24
CA SER A 39 6.20 -10.01 3.50
C SER A 39 6.90 -8.88 2.77
N VAL A 40 8.07 -8.49 3.30
CA VAL A 40 9.00 -7.54 2.68
C VAL A 40 10.36 -8.21 2.56
N GLN A 41 10.88 -8.33 1.35
CA GLN A 41 12.23 -8.81 1.09
C GLN A 41 13.06 -7.69 0.46
N ARG A 42 14.23 -7.44 1.04
CA ARG A 42 15.17 -6.43 0.54
C ARG A 42 16.34 -7.14 -0.11
N TYR A 43 16.70 -6.73 -1.33
CA TYR A 43 17.85 -7.20 -2.08
C TYR A 43 18.87 -6.07 -2.17
N PRO A 44 19.81 -5.95 -1.20
CA PRO A 44 20.69 -4.78 -1.08
C PRO A 44 21.61 -4.61 -2.28
N LYS A 45 22.02 -5.72 -2.92
CA LYS A 45 22.93 -5.70 -4.08
C LYS A 45 22.28 -5.12 -5.33
N SER A 46 20.97 -5.28 -5.51
CA SER A 46 20.25 -4.74 -6.66
C SER A 46 19.47 -3.45 -6.34
N GLY A 47 19.42 -3.06 -5.06
CA GLY A 47 18.59 -1.95 -4.59
C GLY A 47 17.08 -2.24 -4.68
N THR A 48 16.69 -3.50 -4.90
CA THR A 48 15.29 -3.88 -5.09
C THR A 48 14.64 -4.21 -3.74
N THR A 49 13.44 -3.68 -3.52
CA THR A 49 12.56 -4.15 -2.44
C THR A 49 11.38 -4.87 -3.06
N GLN A 50 11.19 -6.13 -2.71
CA GLN A 50 10.04 -6.93 -3.10
C GLN A 50 9.00 -6.92 -1.97
N LEU A 51 7.77 -6.61 -2.34
CA LEU A 51 6.61 -6.63 -1.45
C LEU A 51 5.68 -7.76 -1.89
N THR A 52 5.24 -8.58 -0.95
CA THR A 52 4.22 -9.60 -1.20
C THR A 52 2.91 -9.14 -0.60
N VAL A 53 1.91 -8.87 -1.44
CA VAL A 53 0.54 -8.56 -1.01
C VAL A 53 -0.30 -9.82 -1.16
N LYS A 54 -1.03 -10.18 -0.10
CA LYS A 54 -1.91 -11.34 -0.05
C LYS A 54 -3.37 -10.92 -0.01
N ASP A 55 -4.26 -11.83 -0.40
CA ASP A 55 -5.71 -11.65 -0.45
C ASP A 55 -6.19 -10.50 -1.34
N HIS A 56 -5.30 -9.98 -2.19
CA HIS A 56 -5.69 -9.04 -3.23
C HIS A 56 -6.59 -9.75 -4.24
N HIS A 57 -7.86 -9.35 -4.25
CA HIS A 57 -8.87 -9.86 -5.17
C HIS A 57 -9.17 -8.79 -6.21
N PRO A 58 -8.40 -8.70 -7.31
CA PRO A 58 -8.65 -7.68 -8.32
C PRO A 58 -10.11 -7.77 -8.76
N GLN A 59 -10.85 -6.67 -8.62
CA GLN A 59 -12.15 -6.56 -9.24
C GLN A 59 -11.92 -6.73 -10.75
N ASN A 60 -12.27 -7.90 -11.28
CA ASN A 60 -12.45 -8.07 -12.71
C ASN A 60 -13.48 -7.03 -13.12
N GLY A 61 -13.02 -5.94 -13.72
CA GLY A 61 -13.88 -4.90 -14.26
C GLY A 61 -14.85 -5.56 -15.23
N LYS A 62 -16.06 -5.86 -14.75
CA LYS A 62 -17.19 -6.10 -15.64
C LYS A 62 -17.43 -4.75 -16.30
N THR A 63 -16.92 -4.60 -17.52
CA THR A 63 -17.40 -3.59 -18.45
C THR A 63 -18.93 -3.71 -18.46
N SER A 64 -19.61 -2.76 -17.83
CA SER A 64 -21.02 -2.56 -18.06
C SER A 64 -21.16 -2.19 -19.53
N GLN A 65 -21.48 -3.16 -20.38
CA GLN A 65 -22.14 -2.87 -21.63
C GLN A 65 -23.52 -2.33 -21.25
N GLU A 66 -23.64 -1.00 -21.25
CA GLU A 66 -24.93 -0.33 -21.29
C GLU A 66 -25.69 -0.87 -22.50
N GLY A 67 -26.74 -1.64 -22.22
CA GLY A 67 -27.76 -1.94 -23.20
C GLY A 67 -28.60 -0.69 -23.42
N VAL A 68 -28.63 -0.24 -24.67
CA VAL A 68 -29.75 0.52 -25.27
C VAL A 68 -29.99 -0.08 -26.65
#